data_AF-A0A8B6DRY5-F1
#
_entry.id   AF-A0A8B6DRY5-F1
#
_cell.length_a   1.000
_cell.length_b   1.000
_cell.length_c   1.000
_cell.angle_alpha   90.00
_cell.angle_beta   90.00
_cell.angle_gamma   90.00
#
_symmetry.space_group_name_H-M   'P 1'
#
loop_
_entity.id
_entity.type
_entity.pdbx_description
1 polymer ?
#
loop_
_entity_poly.entity_id
_entity_poly.type
_entity_poly.pdbx_seq_one_letter_code
_entity_poly.pdbx_strand_id
1 'polypeptide(L)'
;GKSVNIFNIIAQEERVNIINIIAQEERVNIINIIDQEERYNIINTIDQREGVIIINTIDQQERVNIMNIIDREERVNIIKILDQKERVNIINIIDKEESVNIVNIINRRNECEHHQHYRARGKSEHHQHYRPTGKSEHHEHYRPGGKSEHHQNYRPGGKSKHDQYHQTRRKSEHHQHYRLGRKDENHQQYRPMGKSEHYQHYRTGKSEHRQHYQQKKRVNIINIIDQEERVNIMNIIDQEERVNIIKIIDQEERVNMISVIKQGEKVSIINIID
;
A
#
# COMPACT_ATOMS: atom_id res chain seq x y z
N GLY A 1 -14.54 -1.78 30.07
CA GLY A 1 -13.85 -2.85 29.37
C GLY A 1 -12.44 -3.08 29.82
N LYS A 2 -11.96 -4.32 29.75
CA LYS A 2 -10.55 -4.61 30.00
C LYS A 2 -9.70 -4.00 28.87
N SER A 3 -8.79 -3.12 29.25
CA SER A 3 -7.88 -2.45 28.32
C SER A 3 -6.44 -2.76 28.70
N VAL A 4 -5.62 -3.09 27.71
CA VAL A 4 -4.17 -3.27 27.87
C VAL A 4 -3.46 -2.08 27.24
N ASN A 5 -2.57 -1.46 28.00
CA ASN A 5 -1.71 -0.39 27.51
C ASN A 5 -0.25 -0.78 27.73
N ILE A 6 0.54 -0.78 26.66
CA ILE A 6 1.96 -1.10 26.68
C ILE A 6 2.72 0.11 26.12
N PHE A 7 3.68 0.62 26.88
CA PHE A 7 4.54 1.73 26.48
C PHE A 7 6.00 1.31 26.62
N ASN A 8 6.70 1.23 25.50
CA ASN A 8 8.13 0.99 25.45
C ASN A 8 8.82 2.25 24.94
N ILE A 9 9.66 2.86 25.79
CA ILE A 9 10.48 4.03 25.45
C ILE A 9 11.92 3.63 25.65
N ILE A 10 12.68 3.55 24.56
CA ILE A 10 14.06 3.07 24.55
C ILE A 10 14.91 4.09 23.79
N ALA A 11 16.05 4.49 24.36
CA ALA A 11 16.83 5.60 23.83
C ALA A 11 18.24 5.21 23.33
N GLN A 12 18.88 4.18 23.91
CA GLN A 12 20.20 3.70 23.52
C GLN A 12 20.40 2.23 23.95
N GLU A 13 20.38 1.31 22.99
CA GLU A 13 20.67 -0.12 23.13
C GLU A 13 21.33 -0.62 21.83
N GLU A 14 22.00 -1.77 21.82
CA GLU A 14 22.51 -2.32 20.54
C GLU A 14 21.41 -3.13 19.81
N ARG A 15 20.54 -3.78 20.58
CA ARG A 15 19.51 -4.68 20.06
C ARG A 15 18.27 -4.69 20.96
N VAL A 16 17.12 -4.52 20.33
CA VAL A 16 15.83 -4.57 21.03
C VAL A 16 14.88 -5.56 20.36
N ASN A 17 14.28 -6.41 21.19
CA ASN A 17 13.21 -7.30 20.80
C ASN A 17 11.99 -7.01 21.67
N ILE A 18 10.93 -6.49 21.08
CA ILE A 18 9.65 -6.26 21.75
C ILE A 18 8.66 -7.29 21.21
N ILE A 19 8.13 -8.12 22.11
CA ILE A 19 7.14 -9.15 21.76
C ILE A 19 5.91 -8.93 22.64
N ASN A 20 4.82 -8.51 22.03
CA ASN A 20 3.53 -8.35 22.68
C ASN A 20 2.58 -9.42 22.16
N ILE A 21 2.16 -10.33 23.05
CA ILE A 21 1.16 -11.37 22.76
C ILE A 21 -0.02 -11.10 23.68
N ILE A 22 -1.15 -10.69 23.11
CA ILE A 22 -2.33 -10.26 23.85
C ILE A 22 -3.54 -11.03 23.33
N ALA A 23 -4.31 -11.61 24.24
CA ALA A 23 -5.49 -12.41 23.90
C ALA A 23 -6.69 -12.01 24.75
N GLN A 24 -7.86 -11.92 24.10
CA GLN A 24 -9.17 -11.73 24.74
C GLN A 24 -9.35 -10.40 25.49
N GLU A 25 -8.83 -9.31 24.93
CA GLU A 25 -9.00 -7.96 25.47
C GLU A 25 -10.07 -7.15 24.73
N GLU A 26 -10.65 -6.14 25.38
CA GLU A 26 -11.58 -5.24 24.70
C GLU A 26 -10.78 -4.19 23.92
N ARG A 27 -9.78 -3.55 24.55
CA ARG A 27 -8.94 -2.54 23.90
C ARG A 27 -7.45 -2.78 24.13
N VAL A 28 -6.65 -2.52 23.11
CA VAL A 28 -5.20 -2.64 23.15
C VAL A 28 -4.54 -1.39 22.59
N ASN A 29 -3.71 -0.74 23.39
CA ASN A 29 -2.85 0.36 22.95
C ASN A 29 -1.39 -0.05 23.15
N ILE A 30 -0.61 -0.03 22.07
CA ILE A 30 0.83 -0.30 22.09
C ILE A 30 1.53 0.92 21.50
N ILE A 31 2.43 1.52 22.28
CA ILE A 31 3.29 2.60 21.82
C ILE A 31 4.74 2.17 22.01
N ASN A 32 5.48 2.12 20.90
CA ASN A 32 6.92 1.91 20.90
C ASN A 32 7.59 3.17 20.35
N ILE A 33 8.32 3.88 21.21
CA ILE A 33 9.15 5.04 20.86
C ILE A 33 10.59 4.66 21.09
N ILE A 34 11.38 4.77 20.03
CA ILE A 34 12.69 4.16 19.97
C ILE A 34 13.65 5.12 19.25
N ASP A 35 14.76 5.47 19.91
CA ASP A 35 15.81 6.36 19.40
C ASP A 35 17.19 5.66 19.38
N GLN A 36 18.03 5.98 18.39
CA GLN A 36 19.44 5.57 18.15
C GLN A 36 19.88 4.13 18.50
N GLU A 37 19.79 3.15 17.57
CA GLU A 37 20.37 1.79 17.76
C GLU A 37 20.66 1.01 16.46
N GLU A 38 21.24 -0.21 16.56
CA GLU A 38 21.57 -1.02 15.38
C GLU A 38 20.39 -1.89 14.87
N ARG A 39 19.70 -2.68 15.73
CA ARG A 39 18.73 -3.71 15.24
C ARG A 39 17.48 -3.90 16.09
N TYR A 40 16.32 -3.95 15.42
CA TYR A 40 15.00 -4.15 16.08
C TYR A 40 14.15 -5.24 15.48
N ASN A 41 13.46 -5.95 16.38
CA ASN A 41 12.30 -6.74 16.04
C ASN A 41 11.14 -6.37 16.96
N ILE A 42 10.07 -5.82 16.38
CA ILE A 42 8.79 -5.62 17.07
C ILE A 42 7.80 -6.62 16.52
N ILE A 43 7.27 -7.47 17.39
CA ILE A 43 6.22 -8.44 17.06
C ILE A 43 5.02 -8.16 17.95
N ASN A 44 3.90 -7.81 17.33
CA ASN A 44 2.62 -7.68 18.01
C ASN A 44 1.66 -8.73 17.45
N THR A 45 1.21 -9.66 18.31
CA THR A 45 0.20 -10.66 18.00
C THR A 45 -0.99 -10.43 18.92
N ILE A 46 -2.13 -10.05 18.34
CA ILE A 46 -3.28 -9.54 19.11
C ILE A 46 -4.57 -10.24 18.66
N ASP A 47 -5.30 -10.82 19.62
CA ASP A 47 -6.69 -11.29 19.51
C ASP A 47 -7.56 -10.44 20.46
N GLN A 48 -8.46 -9.62 19.93
CA GLN A 48 -9.23 -8.62 20.69
C GLN A 48 -10.70 -8.48 20.26
N ARG A 49 -11.46 -7.61 20.95
CA ARG A 49 -12.91 -7.43 20.75
C ARG A 49 -13.41 -6.05 20.32
N GLU A 50 -12.71 -4.94 20.59
CA GLU A 50 -13.19 -3.60 20.19
C GLU A 50 -12.14 -2.81 19.39
N GLY A 51 -10.93 -2.63 19.93
CA GLY A 51 -10.02 -1.65 19.36
C GLY A 51 -8.53 -1.95 19.56
N VAL A 52 -7.76 -1.79 18.48
CA VAL A 52 -6.28 -1.82 18.52
C VAL A 52 -5.71 -0.49 18.03
N ILE A 53 -4.81 0.08 18.82
CA ILE A 53 -3.94 1.17 18.40
C ILE A 53 -2.48 0.70 18.56
N ILE A 54 -1.73 0.69 17.46
CA ILE A 54 -0.28 0.46 17.47
C ILE A 54 0.41 1.68 16.89
N ILE A 55 1.28 2.30 17.67
CA ILE A 55 2.13 3.41 17.23
C ILE A 55 3.58 2.99 17.39
N ASN A 56 4.31 2.97 16.27
CA ASN A 56 5.75 2.74 16.27
C ASN A 56 6.43 3.98 15.69
N THR A 57 7.21 4.69 16.52
CA THR A 57 8.03 5.83 16.14
C THR A 57 9.48 5.48 16.35
N ILE A 58 10.26 5.45 15.27
CA ILE A 58 11.61 4.87 15.29
C ILE A 58 12.59 5.70 14.43
N ASP A 59 13.67 6.24 15.02
CA ASP A 59 14.65 7.14 14.36
C ASP A 59 16.10 6.57 14.34
N GLN A 60 16.92 6.89 13.33
CA GLN A 60 18.36 6.57 13.13
C GLN A 60 18.84 5.11 13.38
N GLN A 61 18.71 4.17 12.42
CA GLN A 61 19.11 2.75 12.67
C GLN A 61 19.59 1.95 11.44
N GLU A 62 20.28 0.81 11.66
CA GLU A 62 20.65 -0.11 10.58
C GLU A 62 19.48 -0.98 10.12
N ARG A 63 18.82 -1.73 11.02
CA ARG A 63 17.79 -2.72 10.65
C ARG A 63 16.53 -2.68 11.52
N VAL A 64 15.37 -2.61 10.88
CA VAL A 64 14.06 -2.64 11.56
C VAL A 64 13.16 -3.70 10.98
N ASN A 65 12.68 -4.62 11.81
CA ASN A 65 11.61 -5.55 11.48
C ASN A 65 10.38 -5.25 12.35
N ILE A 66 9.23 -4.99 11.72
CA ILE A 66 7.96 -4.82 12.44
C ILE A 66 6.93 -5.79 11.86
N MET A 67 6.45 -6.70 12.68
CA MET A 67 5.39 -7.64 12.35
C MET A 67 4.17 -7.39 13.24
N ASN A 68 3.04 -7.04 12.64
CA ASN A 68 1.75 -6.95 13.33
C ASN A 68 0.80 -8.03 12.76
N ILE A 69 0.31 -8.90 13.62
CA ILE A 69 -0.67 -9.96 13.32
C ILE A 69 -1.88 -9.71 14.21
N ILE A 70 -3.03 -9.45 13.58
CA ILE A 70 -4.26 -9.03 14.28
C ILE A 70 -5.46 -9.81 13.72
N ASP A 71 -6.26 -10.43 14.60
CA ASP A 71 -7.52 -11.14 14.29
C ASP A 71 -8.63 -10.64 15.24
N ARG A 72 -9.82 -10.27 14.71
CA ARG A 72 -11.11 -9.86 15.36
C ARG A 72 -11.34 -8.39 15.79
N GLU A 73 -12.62 -8.05 15.98
CA GLU A 73 -13.36 -7.12 15.11
C GLU A 73 -13.58 -5.79 15.88
N GLU A 74 -13.32 -4.65 15.25
CA GLU A 74 -14.18 -3.44 15.18
C GLU A 74 -13.32 -2.33 14.57
N ARG A 75 -12.21 -1.98 15.22
CA ARG A 75 -11.30 -0.92 14.75
C ARG A 75 -9.82 -1.24 14.95
N VAL A 76 -9.01 -1.10 13.90
CA VAL A 76 -7.55 -1.18 13.98
C VAL A 76 -6.91 0.08 13.42
N ASN A 77 -6.09 0.75 14.22
CA ASN A 77 -5.28 1.90 13.82
C ASN A 77 -3.80 1.56 14.00
N ILE A 78 -3.04 1.53 12.91
CA ILE A 78 -1.59 1.30 12.94
C ILE A 78 -0.89 2.51 12.35
N ILE A 79 -0.04 3.15 13.13
CA ILE A 79 0.80 4.26 12.69
C ILE A 79 2.27 3.84 12.83
N LYS A 80 3.01 3.88 11.72
CA LYS A 80 4.46 3.64 11.70
C LYS A 80 5.15 4.86 11.11
N ILE A 81 5.95 5.54 11.92
CA ILE A 81 6.77 6.68 11.51
C ILE A 81 8.22 6.29 11.70
N LEU A 82 8.94 6.19 10.59
CA LEU A 82 10.26 5.57 10.57
C LEU A 82 11.20 6.39 9.67
N ASP A 83 12.27 6.95 10.23
CA ASP A 83 13.24 7.80 9.52
C ASP A 83 14.68 7.22 9.61
N GLN A 84 15.50 7.52 8.59
CA GLN A 84 16.94 7.22 8.52
C GLN A 84 17.32 5.75 8.80
N LYS A 85 16.92 4.83 7.91
CA LYS A 85 17.17 3.38 8.11
C LYS A 85 17.96 2.75 6.97
N GLU A 86 18.94 1.87 7.23
CA GLU A 86 19.55 1.12 6.11
C GLU A 86 18.58 0.11 5.51
N ARG A 87 17.95 -0.72 6.36
CA ARG A 87 17.02 -1.78 5.96
C ARG A 87 15.77 -1.78 6.82
N VAL A 88 14.61 -1.89 6.19
CA VAL A 88 13.35 -2.08 6.93
C VAL A 88 12.45 -3.11 6.28
N ASN A 89 11.96 -4.02 7.11
CA ASN A 89 10.96 -4.99 6.75
C ASN A 89 9.70 -4.77 7.60
N ILE A 90 8.57 -4.56 6.93
CA ILE A 90 7.28 -4.41 7.60
C ILE A 90 6.32 -5.46 7.10
N ILE A 91 5.70 -6.18 8.02
CA ILE A 91 4.65 -7.13 7.76
C ILE A 91 3.41 -6.73 8.57
N ASN A 92 2.29 -6.46 7.89
CA ASN A 92 0.99 -6.36 8.54
C ASN A 92 0.07 -7.45 8.01
N ILE A 93 -0.45 -8.29 8.89
CA ILE A 93 -1.46 -9.32 8.59
C ILE A 93 -2.69 -9.00 9.44
N ILE A 94 -3.78 -8.63 8.79
CA ILE A 94 -5.03 -8.22 9.46
C ILE A 94 -6.21 -8.93 8.79
N ASP A 95 -6.98 -9.68 9.58
CA ASP A 95 -8.17 -10.42 9.11
C ASP A 95 -9.44 -10.07 9.89
N LYS A 96 -10.58 -10.06 9.19
CA LYS A 96 -11.97 -9.90 9.67
C LYS A 96 -12.36 -8.57 10.33
N GLU A 97 -11.65 -7.47 10.12
CA GLU A 97 -11.98 -6.20 10.78
C GLU A 97 -13.16 -5.41 10.17
N GLU A 98 -13.88 -4.63 10.99
CA GLU A 98 -14.92 -3.69 10.50
C GLU A 98 -14.37 -2.37 9.98
N SER A 99 -13.30 -1.85 10.59
CA SER A 99 -12.61 -0.65 10.16
C SER A 99 -11.13 -0.76 10.42
N VAL A 100 -10.31 -0.45 9.43
CA VAL A 100 -8.86 -0.40 9.59
C VAL A 100 -8.34 0.87 8.97
N ASN A 101 -7.41 1.51 9.67
CA ASN A 101 -6.58 2.62 9.19
C ASN A 101 -5.11 2.25 9.43
N ILE A 102 -4.34 2.19 8.35
CA ILE A 102 -2.89 1.99 8.42
C ILE A 102 -2.24 3.22 7.82
N VAL A 103 -1.38 3.86 8.59
CA VAL A 103 -0.51 4.96 8.18
C VAL A 103 0.94 4.52 8.29
N ASN A 104 1.59 4.32 7.15
CA ASN A 104 3.03 4.08 7.12
C ASN A 104 3.72 5.29 6.49
N ILE A 105 4.52 5.99 7.28
CA ILE A 105 5.40 7.09 6.85
C ILE A 105 6.84 6.59 6.94
N ILE A 106 7.42 6.36 5.77
CA ILE A 106 8.73 5.75 5.62
C ILE A 106 9.60 6.69 4.81
N ASN A 107 10.62 7.27 5.46
CA ASN A 107 11.55 8.21 4.84
C ASN A 107 12.99 7.66 4.86
N ARG A 108 13.74 7.96 3.80
CA ARG A 108 15.21 7.81 3.69
C ARG A 108 15.73 6.41 4.07
N ARG A 109 15.80 5.52 3.06
CA ARG A 109 16.32 4.16 3.23
C ARG A 109 17.15 3.65 2.08
N ASN A 110 18.11 2.78 2.36
CA ASN A 110 18.88 2.09 1.32
C ASN A 110 18.10 0.89 0.75
N GLU A 111 17.45 0.10 1.60
CA GLU A 111 16.62 -1.05 1.20
C GLU A 111 15.34 -1.09 2.06
N CYS A 112 14.20 -1.38 1.44
CA CYS A 112 12.94 -1.49 2.18
C CYS A 112 12.00 -2.51 1.54
N GLU A 113 11.53 -3.45 2.36
CA GLU A 113 10.53 -4.44 2.00
C GLU A 113 9.27 -4.20 2.83
N HIS A 114 8.15 -4.11 2.14
CA HIS A 114 6.89 -3.85 2.79
C HIS A 114 5.83 -4.83 2.29
N HIS A 115 5.37 -5.69 3.19
CA HIS A 115 4.37 -6.71 2.95
C HIS A 115 3.11 -6.39 3.73
N GLN A 116 1.99 -6.29 3.04
CA GLN A 116 0.69 -6.15 3.68
C GLN A 116 -0.29 -7.15 3.15
N HIS A 117 -0.94 -7.83 4.08
CA HIS A 117 -2.07 -8.69 3.80
C HIS A 117 -3.26 -8.20 4.61
N TYR A 118 -4.24 -7.66 3.91
CA TYR A 118 -5.39 -7.00 4.52
C TYR A 118 -6.70 -7.61 4.05
N ARG A 119 -7.53 -8.01 5.00
CA ARG A 119 -8.90 -8.47 4.76
C ARG A 119 -9.84 -7.91 5.81
N ALA A 120 -10.69 -6.97 5.40
CA ALA A 120 -11.78 -6.45 6.24
C ALA A 120 -13.15 -6.88 5.74
N ARG A 121 -14.15 -6.79 6.61
CA ARG A 121 -15.57 -6.99 6.29
C ARG A 121 -16.35 -5.68 6.19
N GLY A 122 -15.95 -4.66 6.95
CA GLY A 122 -16.64 -3.37 7.00
C GLY A 122 -15.99 -2.29 6.13
N LYS A 123 -16.08 -1.04 6.57
CA LYS A 123 -15.45 0.10 5.90
C LYS A 123 -13.93 0.00 6.03
N SER A 124 -13.17 0.55 5.10
CA SER A 124 -11.71 0.53 5.21
C SER A 124 -11.08 1.75 4.60
N GLU A 125 -10.14 2.35 5.31
CA GLU A 125 -9.33 3.46 4.85
C GLU A 125 -7.87 3.07 4.97
N HIS A 126 -7.08 3.36 3.95
CA HIS A 126 -5.69 2.97 3.96
C HIS A 126 -4.85 4.07 3.36
N HIS A 127 -3.87 4.53 4.13
CA HIS A 127 -3.07 5.70 3.80
C HIS A 127 -1.59 5.34 3.90
N GLN A 128 -0.88 5.28 2.79
CA GLN A 128 0.56 5.03 2.83
C GLN A 128 1.34 6.17 2.22
N HIS A 129 2.37 6.61 2.93
CA HIS A 129 3.38 7.52 2.45
C HIS A 129 4.73 6.82 2.45
N TYR A 130 5.09 6.28 1.29
CA TYR A 130 6.27 5.43 1.14
C TYR A 130 7.33 6.12 0.29
N ARG A 131 8.46 6.50 0.90
CA ARG A 131 9.54 7.25 0.24
C ARG A 131 10.93 6.65 0.52
N PRO A 132 11.23 5.45 0.02
CA PRO A 132 12.56 4.87 0.09
C PRO A 132 13.52 5.62 -0.86
N THR A 133 14.80 5.69 -0.52
CA THR A 133 15.81 6.41 -1.34
C THR A 133 16.70 5.48 -2.17
N GLY A 134 16.78 4.20 -1.79
CA GLY A 134 17.52 3.15 -2.49
C GLY A 134 16.59 2.09 -3.10
N LYS A 135 16.96 0.81 -3.02
CA LYS A 135 16.15 -0.29 -3.53
C LYS A 135 14.88 -0.45 -2.69
N SER A 136 13.77 -0.79 -3.31
CA SER A 136 12.56 -1.09 -2.54
C SER A 136 11.66 -2.10 -3.22
N GLU A 137 11.04 -2.93 -2.40
CA GLU A 137 10.00 -3.87 -2.79
C GLU A 137 8.76 -3.61 -1.92
N HIS A 138 7.61 -3.52 -2.57
CA HIS A 138 6.34 -3.33 -1.91
C HIS A 138 5.35 -4.33 -2.47
N HIS A 139 4.80 -5.15 -1.58
CA HIS A 139 3.82 -6.19 -1.86
C HIS A 139 2.57 -5.93 -1.02
N GLU A 140 1.44 -5.71 -1.68
CA GLU A 140 0.19 -5.44 -0.98
C GLU A 140 -0.97 -6.26 -1.54
N HIS A 141 -1.57 -7.07 -0.66
CA HIS A 141 -2.80 -7.79 -0.89
C HIS A 141 -3.93 -7.12 -0.09
N TYR A 142 -4.70 -6.28 -0.76
CA TYR A 142 -5.78 -5.50 -0.16
C TYR A 142 -7.15 -6.05 -0.59
N ARG A 143 -7.89 -6.62 0.36
CA ARG A 143 -9.18 -7.28 0.10
C ARG A 143 -10.32 -6.82 1.03
N PRO A 144 -10.83 -5.60 0.85
CA PRO A 144 -11.93 -5.09 1.67
C PRO A 144 -13.27 -5.72 1.25
N GLY A 145 -14.06 -6.07 2.26
CA GLY A 145 -15.40 -6.63 2.14
C GLY A 145 -16.50 -5.58 2.05
N GLY A 146 -16.28 -4.37 2.58
CA GLY A 146 -17.22 -3.26 2.56
C GLY A 146 -16.79 -2.11 1.64
N LYS A 147 -17.21 -0.88 1.98
CA LYS A 147 -16.80 0.33 1.25
C LYS A 147 -15.33 0.61 1.57
N SER A 148 -14.52 0.92 0.57
CA SER A 148 -13.09 1.13 0.80
C SER A 148 -12.54 2.37 0.11
N GLU A 149 -11.67 3.08 0.81
CA GLU A 149 -10.83 4.13 0.28
C GLU A 149 -9.37 3.75 0.49
N HIS A 150 -8.58 3.92 -0.55
CA HIS A 150 -7.18 3.56 -0.56
C HIS A 150 -6.37 4.67 -1.19
N HIS A 151 -5.43 5.20 -0.41
CA HIS A 151 -4.56 6.32 -0.75
C HIS A 151 -3.11 5.89 -0.60
N GLN A 152 -2.39 5.86 -1.71
CA GLN A 152 -0.96 5.56 -1.72
C GLN A 152 -0.17 6.67 -2.38
N ASN A 153 0.78 7.23 -1.63
CA ASN A 153 1.81 8.11 -2.13
C ASN A 153 3.12 7.36 -2.16
N TYR A 154 3.48 6.87 -3.34
CA TYR A 154 4.66 6.05 -3.59
C TYR A 154 5.73 6.87 -4.30
N ARG A 155 6.84 7.13 -3.61
CA ARG A 155 7.93 8.00 -4.11
C ARG A 155 9.31 7.36 -3.92
N PRO A 156 9.64 6.31 -4.68
CA PRO A 156 10.96 5.70 -4.66
C PRO A 156 12.00 6.63 -5.31
N GLY A 157 13.14 6.80 -4.63
CA GLY A 157 14.31 7.51 -5.16
C GLY A 157 15.30 6.62 -5.93
N GLY A 158 15.21 5.30 -5.75
CA GLY A 158 16.09 4.30 -6.36
C GLY A 158 15.35 3.34 -7.29
N LYS A 159 15.87 2.12 -7.45
CA LYS A 159 15.16 1.06 -8.19
C LYS A 159 14.02 0.53 -7.33
N SER A 160 12.82 0.38 -7.89
CA SER A 160 11.74 -0.23 -7.12
C SER A 160 10.91 -1.25 -7.89
N LYS A 161 10.34 -2.17 -7.11
CA LYS A 161 9.28 -3.09 -7.53
C LYS A 161 8.06 -2.87 -6.65
N HIS A 162 6.91 -2.74 -7.29
CA HIS A 162 5.65 -2.55 -6.60
C HIS A 162 4.62 -3.51 -7.18
N ASP A 163 4.24 -4.50 -6.37
CA ASP A 163 3.26 -5.51 -6.73
C ASP A 163 2.04 -5.36 -5.83
N GLN A 164 0.89 -5.09 -6.46
CA GLN A 164 -0.35 -4.86 -5.73
C GLN A 164 -1.49 -5.69 -6.28
N TYR A 165 -2.16 -6.40 -5.38
CA TYR A 165 -3.40 -7.09 -5.64
C TYR A 165 -4.52 -6.44 -4.83
N HIS A 166 -5.49 -5.86 -5.54
CA HIS A 166 -6.61 -5.16 -4.95
C HIS A 166 -7.93 -5.81 -5.38
N GLN A 167 -8.69 -6.35 -4.43
CA GLN A 167 -9.97 -6.98 -4.71
C GLN A 167 -11.06 -6.48 -3.78
N THR A 168 -12.08 -5.81 -4.34
CA THR A 168 -13.17 -5.21 -3.56
C THR A 168 -14.51 -5.84 -3.89
N ARG A 169 -15.38 -5.93 -2.87
CA ARG A 169 -16.74 -6.47 -3.04
C ARG A 169 -17.81 -5.40 -3.23
N ARG A 170 -17.62 -4.20 -2.69
CA ARG A 170 -18.58 -3.09 -2.72
C ARG A 170 -17.95 -1.86 -3.40
N LYS A 171 -18.48 -0.66 -3.12
CA LYS A 171 -17.95 0.60 -3.66
C LYS A 171 -16.50 0.76 -3.20
N SER A 172 -15.59 1.05 -4.12
CA SER A 172 -14.19 1.34 -3.79
C SER A 172 -13.64 2.52 -4.55
N GLU A 173 -12.89 3.36 -3.86
CA GLU A 173 -12.11 4.45 -4.43
C GLU A 173 -10.63 4.18 -4.15
N HIS A 174 -9.82 4.36 -5.18
CA HIS A 174 -8.40 4.06 -5.13
C HIS A 174 -7.64 5.18 -5.80
N HIS A 175 -6.74 5.80 -5.02
CA HIS A 175 -5.98 6.98 -5.39
C HIS A 175 -4.50 6.66 -5.21
N GLN A 176 -3.74 6.77 -6.28
CA GLN A 176 -2.32 6.56 -6.24
C GLN A 176 -1.56 7.71 -6.87
N HIS A 177 -0.59 8.21 -6.13
CA HIS A 177 0.38 9.19 -6.62
C HIS A 177 1.75 8.54 -6.67
N TYR A 178 2.24 8.39 -7.89
CA TYR A 178 3.55 7.85 -8.20
C TYR A 178 4.51 8.99 -8.54
N ARG A 179 5.65 9.05 -7.82
CA ARG A 179 6.77 9.93 -8.17
C ARG A 179 8.07 9.12 -8.26
N LEU A 180 8.41 8.73 -9.48
CA LEU A 180 9.34 7.64 -9.83
C LEU A 180 10.72 8.14 -10.31
N GLY A 181 11.76 7.98 -9.49
CA GLY A 181 13.04 8.66 -9.72
C GLY A 181 13.93 8.11 -10.83
N ARG A 182 14.00 6.78 -11.04
CA ARG A 182 15.01 6.17 -11.95
C ARG A 182 14.49 5.03 -12.82
N LYS A 183 14.13 3.91 -12.21
CA LYS A 183 13.68 2.67 -12.86
C LYS A 183 12.76 1.96 -11.92
N ASP A 184 11.49 1.89 -12.30
CA ASP A 184 10.44 1.35 -11.47
C ASP A 184 9.59 0.37 -12.28
N GLU A 185 9.36 -0.81 -11.71
CA GLU A 185 8.48 -1.85 -12.23
C GLU A 185 7.25 -1.92 -11.32
N ASN A 186 6.06 -1.76 -11.90
CA ASN A 186 4.83 -1.80 -11.14
C ASN A 186 3.81 -2.73 -11.80
N HIS A 187 3.43 -3.77 -11.06
CA HIS A 187 2.39 -4.71 -11.45
C HIS A 187 1.17 -4.54 -10.55
N GLN A 188 0.03 -4.27 -11.18
CA GLN A 188 -1.22 -4.11 -10.46
C GLN A 188 -2.24 -5.08 -10.99
N GLN A 189 -2.89 -5.79 -10.08
CA GLN A 189 -4.05 -6.61 -10.35
C GLN A 189 -5.24 -6.03 -9.60
N TYR A 190 -6.19 -5.50 -10.35
CA TYR A 190 -7.38 -4.86 -9.81
C TYR A 190 -8.62 -5.69 -10.17
N ARG A 191 -9.31 -6.21 -9.15
CA ARG A 191 -10.49 -7.06 -9.29
C ARG A 191 -11.70 -6.50 -8.53
N PRO A 192 -12.34 -5.44 -9.05
CA PRO A 192 -13.53 -4.85 -8.44
C PRO A 192 -14.77 -5.70 -8.79
N MET A 193 -15.55 -6.04 -7.76
CA MET A 193 -16.86 -6.68 -7.94
C MET A 193 -18.03 -5.70 -7.72
N GLY A 194 -17.73 -4.50 -7.22
CA GLY A 194 -18.67 -3.38 -7.09
C GLY A 194 -18.36 -2.23 -8.06
N LYS A 195 -19.04 -1.10 -7.89
CA LYS A 195 -18.66 0.15 -8.59
C LYS A 195 -17.30 0.61 -8.07
N SER A 196 -16.39 0.99 -8.95
CA SER A 196 -15.09 1.50 -8.51
C SER A 196 -14.57 2.66 -9.33
N GLU A 197 -13.82 3.52 -8.65
CA GLU A 197 -13.07 4.62 -9.26
C GLU A 197 -11.59 4.43 -8.95
N HIS A 198 -10.76 4.59 -9.96
CA HIS A 198 -9.33 4.37 -9.89
C HIS A 198 -8.62 5.58 -10.50
N TYR A 199 -7.96 6.35 -9.65
CA TYR A 199 -7.25 7.57 -10.00
C TYR A 199 -5.76 7.35 -9.81
N GLN A 200 -5.00 7.56 -10.88
CA GLN A 200 -3.56 7.44 -10.84
C GLN A 200 -2.91 8.69 -11.41
N HIS A 201 -2.04 9.28 -10.61
CA HIS A 201 -1.20 10.40 -11.02
C HIS A 201 0.24 9.92 -11.11
N TYR A 202 0.78 9.98 -12.30
CA TYR A 202 2.15 9.63 -12.60
C TYR A 202 2.94 10.91 -12.80
N ARG A 203 3.96 11.10 -11.97
CA ARG A 203 4.99 12.11 -12.16
C ARG A 203 6.32 11.38 -12.28
N THR A 204 7.10 11.74 -13.31
CA THR A 204 8.55 11.45 -13.48
C THR A 204 8.98 10.12 -14.14
N GLY A 205 10.14 10.16 -14.85
CA GLY A 205 11.16 9.10 -15.01
C GLY A 205 10.84 7.84 -15.83
N LYS A 206 11.88 7.05 -16.16
CA LYS A 206 11.76 5.75 -16.88
C LYS A 206 11.04 4.70 -16.02
N SER A 207 9.82 4.32 -16.41
CA SER A 207 9.03 3.31 -15.69
C SER A 207 8.22 2.40 -16.62
N GLU A 208 7.97 1.19 -16.12
CA GLU A 208 7.08 0.21 -16.75
C GLU A 208 5.91 -0.10 -15.81
N HIS A 209 4.70 0.21 -16.28
CA HIS A 209 3.46 -0.06 -15.57
C HIS A 209 2.64 -1.10 -16.31
N ARG A 210 2.38 -2.23 -15.66
CA ARG A 210 1.45 -3.25 -16.15
C ARG A 210 0.25 -3.34 -15.21
N GLN A 211 -0.93 -3.06 -15.74
CA GLN A 211 -2.17 -3.10 -15.00
C GLN A 211 -3.10 -4.14 -15.59
N HIS A 212 -3.58 -5.07 -14.77
CA HIS A 212 -4.59 -6.03 -15.14
C HIS A 212 -5.87 -5.78 -14.36
N TYR A 213 -6.93 -5.49 -15.10
CA TYR A 213 -8.25 -5.24 -14.56
C TYR A 213 -9.17 -6.40 -14.91
N GLN A 214 -9.72 -7.07 -13.89
CA GLN A 214 -10.72 -8.14 -14.04
C GLN A 214 -12.05 -7.66 -13.45
N GLN A 215 -13.04 -7.31 -14.29
CA GLN A 215 -14.18 -6.52 -13.84
C GLN A 215 -15.55 -7.13 -14.16
N LYS A 216 -16.48 -7.00 -13.20
CA LYS A 216 -17.88 -7.43 -13.32
C LYS A 216 -18.90 -6.29 -13.35
N LYS A 217 -18.51 -5.06 -13.00
CA LYS A 217 -19.38 -3.87 -12.93
C LYS A 217 -18.64 -2.62 -13.41
N ARG A 218 -19.34 -1.50 -13.53
CA ARG A 218 -18.80 -0.19 -13.94
C ARG A 218 -17.53 0.22 -13.20
N VAL A 219 -16.48 0.55 -13.96
CA VAL A 219 -15.23 1.14 -13.45
C VAL A 219 -14.85 2.38 -14.25
N ASN A 220 -14.45 3.43 -13.54
CA ASN A 220 -13.80 4.59 -14.13
C ASN A 220 -12.30 4.51 -13.81
N ILE A 221 -11.47 4.57 -14.85
CA ILE A 221 -10.00 4.60 -14.74
C ILE A 221 -9.56 5.96 -15.26
N ILE A 222 -8.87 6.72 -14.42
CA ILE A 222 -8.36 8.05 -14.74
C ILE A 222 -6.86 8.02 -14.50
N ASN A 223 -6.11 8.08 -15.60
CA ASN A 223 -4.65 8.16 -15.56
C ASN A 223 -4.24 9.57 -15.98
N ILE A 224 -3.58 10.27 -15.08
CA ILE A 224 -2.99 11.60 -15.30
C ILE A 224 -1.48 11.42 -15.33
N ILE A 225 -0.83 11.95 -16.37
CA ILE A 225 0.58 11.71 -16.63
C ILE A 225 1.28 13.04 -16.95
N ASP A 226 2.15 13.49 -16.04
CA ASP A 226 2.97 14.70 -16.17
C ASP A 226 4.46 14.28 -16.26
N GLN A 227 5.23 14.64 -17.31
CA GLN A 227 6.66 14.21 -17.40
C GLN A 227 7.66 15.17 -18.06
N GLU A 228 8.93 14.83 -17.76
CA GLU A 228 10.12 14.90 -18.62
C GLU A 228 10.69 13.45 -18.75
N GLU A 229 11.12 13.03 -19.95
CA GLU A 229 11.73 11.75 -20.39
C GLU A 229 10.86 10.61 -21.00
N ARG A 230 10.42 9.52 -20.31
CA ARG A 230 9.75 8.33 -20.94
C ARG A 230 8.91 7.43 -20.01
N VAL A 231 7.67 7.06 -20.35
CA VAL A 231 6.85 6.05 -19.62
C VAL A 231 6.12 5.06 -20.54
N ASN A 232 6.09 3.79 -20.14
CA ASN A 232 5.30 2.73 -20.78
C ASN A 232 4.17 2.26 -19.85
N ILE A 233 2.90 2.42 -20.27
CA ILE A 233 1.73 1.92 -19.54
C ILE A 233 0.98 0.90 -20.40
N MET A 234 0.85 -0.32 -19.90
CA MET A 234 0.05 -1.38 -20.49
C MET A 234 -1.13 -1.72 -19.61
N ASN A 235 -2.33 -1.43 -20.09
CA ASN A 235 -3.58 -1.80 -19.43
C ASN A 235 -4.21 -3.00 -20.14
N ILE A 236 -4.36 -4.11 -19.42
CA ILE A 236 -5.13 -5.27 -19.85
C ILE A 236 -6.44 -5.23 -19.11
N ILE A 237 -7.56 -5.21 -19.82
CA ILE A 237 -8.87 -4.96 -19.23
C ILE A 237 -9.83 -6.04 -19.72
N ASP A 238 -10.19 -6.95 -18.83
CA ASP A 238 -11.17 -8.01 -19.07
C ASP A 238 -12.51 -7.57 -18.43
N GLN A 239 -13.56 -7.37 -19.24
CA GLN A 239 -14.83 -6.74 -18.80
C GLN A 239 -16.09 -7.52 -19.19
N GLU A 240 -17.12 -7.41 -18.34
CA GLU A 240 -18.50 -7.86 -18.59
C GLU A 240 -19.52 -6.70 -18.85
N GLU A 241 -19.31 -5.48 -18.33
CA GLU A 241 -20.29 -4.36 -18.43
C GLU A 241 -19.80 -3.11 -19.20
N ARG A 242 -19.14 -2.16 -18.53
CA ARG A 242 -18.69 -0.86 -19.08
C ARG A 242 -17.47 -0.34 -18.34
N VAL A 243 -16.48 0.16 -19.08
CA VAL A 243 -15.33 0.90 -18.53
C VAL A 243 -15.14 2.21 -19.26
N ASN A 244 -14.96 3.26 -18.47
CA ASN A 244 -14.51 4.54 -18.98
C ASN A 244 -13.02 4.68 -18.64
N ILE A 245 -12.22 4.94 -19.66
CA ILE A 245 -10.80 5.24 -19.51
C ILE A 245 -10.61 6.68 -19.96
N ILE A 246 -10.17 7.52 -19.03
CA ILE A 246 -9.76 8.89 -19.34
C ILE A 246 -8.25 8.95 -19.12
N LYS A 247 -7.55 9.44 -20.13
CA LYS A 247 -6.11 9.66 -20.08
C LYS A 247 -5.86 11.14 -20.30
N ILE A 248 -5.16 11.76 -19.36
CA ILE A 248 -4.74 13.15 -19.43
C ILE A 248 -3.22 13.13 -19.47
N ILE A 249 -2.66 13.70 -20.53
CA ILE A 249 -1.22 13.73 -20.78
C ILE A 249 -0.82 15.20 -20.85
N ASP A 250 0.18 15.59 -20.07
CA ASP A 250 0.73 16.95 -20.04
C ASP A 250 2.26 16.89 -20.22
N GLN A 251 2.74 16.67 -21.47
CA GLN A 251 4.15 16.32 -21.79
C GLN A 251 4.70 16.84 -23.13
N GLU A 252 6.04 16.95 -23.20
CA GLU A 252 6.87 17.26 -24.39
C GLU A 252 7.77 16.08 -24.92
N GLU A 253 7.81 14.89 -24.30
CA GLU A 253 8.57 13.70 -24.81
C GLU A 253 7.80 12.35 -24.72
N ARG A 254 8.44 11.22 -25.13
CA ARG A 254 7.83 9.94 -25.59
C ARG A 254 7.03 9.15 -24.52
N VAL A 255 5.72 8.97 -24.77
CA VAL A 255 4.83 8.08 -23.99
C VAL A 255 4.31 6.94 -24.86
N ASN A 256 4.46 5.69 -24.41
CA ASN A 256 3.77 4.55 -25.05
C ASN A 256 2.64 4.05 -24.15
N MET A 257 1.43 4.10 -24.67
CA MET A 257 0.27 3.54 -24.00
C MET A 257 -0.42 2.51 -24.86
N ILE A 258 -0.55 1.31 -24.31
CA ILE A 258 -1.30 0.22 -24.93
C ILE A 258 -2.45 -0.14 -24.01
N SER A 259 -3.65 -0.22 -24.56
CA SER A 259 -4.81 -0.72 -23.85
C SER A 259 -5.42 -1.88 -24.62
N VAL A 260 -5.44 -3.05 -24.00
CA VAL A 260 -6.04 -4.27 -24.53
C VAL A 260 -7.35 -4.49 -23.79
N ILE A 261 -8.45 -4.44 -24.52
CA ILE A 261 -9.80 -4.58 -23.98
C ILE A 261 -10.39 -5.88 -24.50
N LYS A 262 -10.83 -6.76 -23.59
CA LYS A 262 -11.54 -8.00 -23.92
C LYS A 262 -12.99 -7.92 -23.45
N GLN A 263 -13.90 -8.15 -24.39
CA GLN A 263 -15.35 -8.16 -24.16
C GLN A 263 -15.94 -9.42 -24.81
N GLY A 264 -16.25 -10.43 -23.99
CA GLY A 264 -16.59 -11.77 -24.49
C GLY A 264 -15.44 -12.35 -25.33
N GLU A 265 -15.70 -12.67 -26.60
CA GLU A 265 -14.69 -13.15 -27.55
C GLU A 265 -13.96 -12.02 -28.31
N LYS A 266 -14.43 -10.77 -28.20
CA LYS A 266 -13.85 -9.64 -28.94
C LYS A 266 -12.67 -9.04 -28.19
N VAL A 267 -11.57 -8.83 -28.91
CA VAL A 267 -10.37 -8.14 -28.41
C VAL A 267 -10.16 -6.85 -29.21
N SER A 268 -9.95 -5.74 -28.52
CA SER A 268 -9.59 -4.46 -29.11
C SER A 268 -8.27 -3.98 -28.53
N ILE A 269 -7.35 -3.56 -29.40
CA ILE A 269 -6.06 -2.98 -29.02
C ILE A 269 -6.09 -1.51 -29.39
N ILE A 270 -5.88 -0.65 -28.41
CA ILE A 270 -5.79 0.79 -28.58
C ILE A 270 -4.36 1.18 -28.27
N ASN A 271 -3.62 1.53 -29.32
CA ASN A 271 -2.31 2.16 -29.20
C ASN A 271 -2.54 3.67 -29.16
N ILE A 272 -2.05 4.31 -28.11
CA ILE A 272 -1.99 5.76 -27.99
C ILE A 272 -0.50 6.07 -27.96
N ILE A 273 0.00 6.47 -29.13
CA ILE A 273 1.38 6.86 -29.37
C ILE A 273 1.30 8.33 -29.78
N ASP A 274 2.09 9.17 -29.11
CA ASP A 274 2.43 10.52 -29.58
C ASP A 274 3.80 10.49 -30.29
#